data_AF-A0A4U0RC60-F1
#
_entry.id   AF-A0A4U0RC60-F1
#
_cell.length_a   1.000
_cell.length_b   1.000
_cell.length_c   1.000
_cell.angle_alpha   90.00
_cell.angle_beta   90.00
_cell.angle_gamma   90.00
#
_symmetry.space_group_name_H-M   'P 1'
#
loop_
_entity.id
_entity.type
_entity.pdbx_description
1 polymer ?
#
loop_
_entity_poly.entity_id
_entity_poly.type
_entity_poly.pdbx_seq_one_letter_code
_entity_poly.pdbx_strand_id
1 'polypeptide(L)'
;MSVPVTVHPLEEYPSLPPAAPPVVTVDGPEFFRHLARVLPAAGKDNTLPVLTMVSLTLSGRSLRMATSDRYRLTVADVPAQPRETDTEAAEPTEAVLVPARVPAQVAQAPGHVHRPDRDRHPRRGTVPAGHLEHRGRRDHHRHLRRRAHQSGQPPAHPAARRRDRQPRRPGEGRSTPT
;
A
#
# COMPACT_ATOMS: atom_id res chain seq x y z
N MET A 1 -38.52 21.77 17.93
CA MET A 1 -37.64 21.62 19.10
C MET A 1 -36.20 21.63 18.61
N SER A 2 -35.35 22.50 19.15
CA SER A 2 -33.90 22.51 18.85
C SER A 2 -33.19 21.72 19.94
N VAL A 3 -32.28 20.82 19.56
CA VAL A 3 -31.40 20.10 20.49
C VAL A 3 -30.01 20.74 20.37
N PRO A 4 -29.44 21.28 21.46
CA PRO A 4 -28.10 21.84 21.40
C PRO A 4 -27.07 20.71 21.22
N VAL A 5 -26.10 20.92 20.31
CA VAL A 5 -24.94 20.03 20.14
C VAL A 5 -23.68 20.77 20.53
N THR A 6 -22.78 20.10 21.25
CA THR A 6 -21.46 20.63 21.58
C THR A 6 -20.50 20.36 20.42
N VAL A 7 -19.80 21.40 19.97
CA VAL A 7 -18.76 21.29 18.93
C VAL A 7 -17.39 21.21 19.59
N HIS A 8 -16.50 20.40 19.00
CA HIS A 8 -15.09 20.37 19.35
C HIS A 8 -14.28 21.19 18.33
N PRO A 9 -13.14 21.80 18.72
CA PRO A 9 -12.26 22.50 17.81
C PRO A 9 -11.78 21.59 16.67
N LEU A 10 -11.76 22.10 15.43
CA LEU A 10 -11.32 21.34 14.26
C LEU A 10 -9.85 20.96 14.35
N GLU A 11 -9.06 21.79 15.02
CA GLU A 11 -7.62 21.65 15.19
C GLU A 11 -7.26 20.43 16.08
N GLU A 12 -8.21 19.94 16.89
CA GLU A 12 -8.06 18.72 17.68
C GLU A 12 -8.29 17.44 16.83
N TYR A 13 -8.89 17.58 15.64
CA TYR A 13 -9.12 16.44 14.77
C TYR A 13 -7.81 16.05 14.05
N PRO A 14 -7.34 14.80 14.19
CA PRO A 14 -6.10 14.39 13.58
C PRO A 14 -6.20 14.41 12.05
N SER A 15 -5.16 14.89 11.38
CA SER A 15 -5.07 14.82 9.93
C SER A 15 -5.07 13.38 9.46
N LEU A 16 -5.89 13.06 8.45
CA LEU A 16 -5.89 11.73 7.85
C LEU A 16 -4.52 11.44 7.21
N PRO A 17 -3.91 10.26 7.45
CA PRO A 17 -2.70 9.87 6.75
C PRO A 17 -2.94 9.79 5.23
N PRO A 18 -1.90 10.01 4.41
CA PRO A 18 -2.01 9.85 2.97
C PRO A 18 -2.39 8.40 2.61
N ALA A 19 -3.13 8.24 1.51
CA ALA A 19 -3.49 6.92 1.01
C ALA A 19 -2.24 6.13 0.60
N ALA A 20 -2.17 4.88 1.06
CA ALA A 20 -1.13 3.96 0.63
C ALA A 20 -1.33 3.58 -0.86
N PRO A 21 -0.25 3.30 -1.60
CA PRO A 21 -0.36 2.81 -2.97
C PRO A 21 -1.09 1.45 -2.99
N PRO A 22 -1.90 1.17 -4.03
CA PRO A 22 -2.58 -0.12 -4.16
C PRO A 22 -1.55 -1.24 -4.38
N VAL A 23 -1.63 -2.27 -3.55
CA VAL A 23 -0.80 -3.49 -3.62
C VAL A 23 -1.41 -4.50 -4.60
N VAL A 24 -2.74 -4.64 -4.57
CA VAL A 24 -3.47 -5.67 -5.32
C VAL A 24 -4.82 -5.14 -5.80
N THR A 25 -5.24 -5.59 -6.98
CA THR A 25 -6.58 -5.37 -7.53
C THR A 25 -7.33 -6.70 -7.61
N VAL A 26 -8.59 -6.72 -7.20
CA VAL A 26 -9.47 -7.90 -7.24
C VAL A 26 -10.82 -7.53 -7.85
N ASP A 27 -11.55 -8.51 -8.36
CA ASP A 27 -12.95 -8.30 -8.74
C ASP A 27 -13.80 -8.07 -7.48
N GLY A 28 -14.49 -6.94 -7.42
CA GLY A 28 -15.26 -6.53 -6.25
C GLY A 28 -16.38 -7.52 -5.90
N PRO A 29 -17.33 -7.82 -6.81
CA PRO A 29 -18.40 -8.78 -6.56
C PRO A 29 -17.91 -10.16 -6.12
N GLU A 30 -16.87 -10.70 -6.76
CA GLU A 30 -16.27 -11.96 -6.37
C GLU A 30 -15.65 -11.88 -4.97
N PHE A 31 -14.83 -10.86 -4.71
CA PHE A 31 -14.23 -10.63 -3.40
C PHE A 31 -15.28 -10.58 -2.29
N PHE A 32 -16.33 -9.78 -2.44
CA PHE A 32 -17.36 -9.64 -1.43
C PHE A 32 -18.17 -10.93 -1.23
N ARG A 33 -18.42 -11.70 -2.30
CA ARG A 33 -19.07 -13.01 -2.21
C ARG A 33 -18.25 -14.00 -1.38
N HIS A 34 -16.95 -14.06 -1.58
CA HIS A 34 -16.07 -14.93 -0.80
C HIS A 34 -15.91 -14.42 0.64
N LEU A 35 -15.74 -13.11 0.82
CA LEU A 35 -15.64 -12.47 2.13
C LEU A 35 -16.87 -12.75 3.00
N ALA A 36 -18.08 -12.69 2.43
CA ALA A 36 -19.33 -13.00 3.16
C ALA A 36 -19.39 -14.44 3.68
N ARG A 37 -18.70 -15.39 3.03
CA ARG A 37 -18.60 -16.79 3.48
C ARG A 37 -17.56 -16.99 4.56
N VAL A 38 -16.47 -16.20 4.51
CA VAL A 38 -15.34 -16.30 5.44
C VAL A 38 -15.67 -15.63 6.78
N LEU A 39 -16.18 -14.39 6.75
CA LEU A 39 -16.41 -13.57 7.95
C LEU A 39 -17.15 -14.25 9.12
N PRO A 40 -18.18 -15.10 8.91
CA PRO A 40 -18.87 -15.75 10.03
C PRO A 40 -18.00 -16.67 10.89
N ALA A 41 -16.86 -17.14 10.38
CA ALA A 41 -15.91 -17.98 11.11
C ALA A 41 -14.89 -17.17 11.92
N ALA A 42 -14.88 -15.83 11.83
CA ALA A 42 -14.06 -15.02 12.72
C ALA A 42 -14.58 -15.10 14.17
N GLY A 43 -13.67 -15.31 15.11
CA GLY A 43 -13.96 -15.26 16.54
C GLY A 43 -14.55 -13.91 16.97
N LYS A 44 -15.43 -13.95 17.96
CA LYS A 44 -16.05 -12.76 18.59
C LYS A 44 -15.56 -12.50 20.01
N ASP A 45 -14.74 -13.41 20.51
CA ASP A 45 -14.20 -13.37 21.86
C ASP A 45 -12.93 -12.50 21.88
N ASN A 46 -13.03 -11.34 22.51
CA ASN A 46 -11.93 -10.38 22.62
C ASN A 46 -10.81 -10.84 23.57
N THR A 47 -10.97 -11.95 24.30
CA THR A 47 -9.88 -12.55 25.08
C THR A 47 -8.82 -13.20 24.20
N LEU A 48 -9.15 -13.50 22.94
CA LEU A 48 -8.22 -14.01 21.92
C LEU A 48 -8.24 -13.08 20.68
N PRO A 49 -7.64 -11.87 20.76
CA PRO A 49 -7.77 -10.85 19.71
C PRO A 49 -7.35 -11.32 18.32
N VAL A 50 -6.35 -12.20 18.23
CA VAL A 50 -5.90 -12.76 16.95
C VAL A 50 -7.00 -13.51 16.20
N LEU A 51 -7.93 -14.16 16.91
CA LEU A 51 -9.05 -14.90 16.31
C LEU A 51 -10.16 -13.96 15.82
N THR A 52 -10.13 -12.69 16.20
CA THR A 52 -11.09 -11.67 15.72
C THR A 52 -10.66 -11.02 14.40
N MET A 53 -9.52 -11.47 13.85
CA MET A 53 -8.92 -10.95 12.62
C MET A 53 -9.29 -11.81 11.40
N VAL A 54 -9.27 -11.18 10.23
CA VAL A 54 -9.20 -11.82 8.91
C VAL A 54 -7.74 -11.77 8.47
N SER A 55 -7.17 -12.91 8.15
CA SER A 55 -5.86 -13.01 7.51
C SER A 55 -6.00 -12.85 6.01
N LEU A 56 -5.25 -11.90 5.45
CA LEU A 56 -5.12 -11.65 4.01
C LEU A 56 -3.70 -12.01 3.57
N THR A 57 -3.58 -12.96 2.64
CA THR A 57 -2.29 -13.40 2.12
C THR A 57 -2.31 -13.34 0.60
N LEU A 58 -1.37 -12.60 0.02
CA LEU A 58 -1.18 -12.56 -1.43
C LEU A 58 -0.16 -13.62 -1.85
N SER A 59 -0.48 -14.42 -2.85
CA SER A 59 0.42 -15.43 -3.42
C SER A 59 0.30 -15.42 -4.93
N GLY A 60 1.27 -14.79 -5.60
CA GLY A 60 1.19 -14.55 -7.04
C GLY A 60 -0.13 -13.87 -7.43
N ARG A 61 -0.97 -14.55 -8.20
CA ARG A 61 -2.26 -14.04 -8.70
C ARG A 61 -3.48 -14.46 -7.87
N SER A 62 -3.29 -14.87 -6.62
CA SER A 62 -4.37 -15.27 -5.72
C SER A 62 -4.30 -14.49 -4.41
N LEU A 63 -5.44 -13.93 -3.98
CA LEU A 63 -5.62 -13.38 -2.65
C LEU A 63 -6.36 -14.40 -1.80
N ARG A 64 -5.71 -14.89 -0.75
CA ARG A 64 -6.29 -15.78 0.24
C ARG A 64 -6.84 -14.98 1.41
N MET A 65 -8.06 -15.31 1.80
CA MET A 65 -8.70 -14.86 3.02
C MET A 65 -8.87 -16.06 3.95
N ALA A 66 -8.42 -15.93 5.19
CA ALA A 66 -8.63 -16.95 6.20
C ALA A 66 -9.13 -16.33 7.51
N THR A 67 -10.09 -17.01 8.13
CA THR A 67 -10.59 -16.69 9.47
C THR A 67 -10.77 -17.96 10.24
N SER A 68 -10.50 -17.90 11.53
CA SER A 68 -10.81 -19.00 12.43
C SER A 68 -11.46 -18.49 13.70
N ASP A 69 -12.24 -19.37 14.28
CA ASP A 69 -12.54 -19.34 15.69
C ASP A 69 -11.73 -20.48 16.34
N ARG A 70 -12.09 -20.94 17.52
CA ARG A 70 -11.37 -22.05 18.19
C ARG A 70 -11.77 -23.42 17.65
N TYR A 71 -12.79 -23.49 16.81
CA TYR A 71 -13.50 -24.71 16.46
C TYR A 71 -13.51 -24.99 14.96
N ARG A 72 -13.39 -23.95 14.13
CA ARG A 72 -13.35 -24.05 12.68
C ARG A 72 -12.42 -23.02 12.06
N LEU A 73 -11.88 -23.39 10.91
CA LEU A 73 -11.12 -22.55 10.01
C LEU A 73 -11.89 -22.46 8.69
N THR A 74 -12.09 -21.25 8.19
CA THR A 74 -12.65 -21.02 6.85
C THR A 74 -11.61 -20.28 6.02
N VAL A 75 -11.39 -20.79 4.81
CA VAL A 75 -10.44 -20.24 3.85
C VAL A 75 -11.15 -20.04 2.52
N ALA A 76 -10.91 -18.90 1.87
CA ALA A 76 -11.33 -18.66 0.51
C ALA A 76 -10.21 -17.99 -0.27
N ASP A 77 -10.05 -18.39 -1.53
CA ASP A 77 -9.13 -17.78 -2.47
C ASP A 77 -9.93 -17.01 -3.53
N VAL A 78 -9.43 -15.85 -3.94
CA VAL A 78 -9.97 -15.06 -5.06
C VAL A 78 -8.88 -14.67 -6.04
N PRO A 79 -9.18 -14.62 -7.35
CA PRO A 79 -8.25 -14.10 -8.34
C PRO A 79 -7.83 -12.66 -8.02
N ALA A 80 -6.56 -12.40 -8.17
CA ALA A 80 -5.94 -11.13 -7.82
C ALA A 80 -4.92 -10.69 -8.89
N GLN A 81 -4.83 -9.39 -9.09
CA GLN A 81 -3.87 -8.72 -9.96
C GLN A 81 -2.94 -7.88 -9.10
N PRO A 82 -1.76 -8.42 -8.70
CA PRO A 82 -0.74 -7.65 -8.00
C PRO A 82 -0.24 -6.48 -8.83
N ARG A 83 0.32 -5.47 -8.17
CA ARG A 83 1.07 -4.42 -8.85
C ARG A 83 2.29 -5.04 -9.57
N GLU A 84 2.67 -4.50 -10.73
CA GLU A 84 3.70 -5.07 -11.63
C GLU A 84 5.04 -5.40 -10.94
N THR A 85 5.40 -4.66 -9.88
CA THR A 85 6.61 -4.87 -9.08
C THR A 85 6.55 -6.10 -8.15
N ASP A 86 5.36 -6.62 -7.87
CA ASP A 86 5.13 -7.78 -6.99
C ASP A 86 4.89 -9.09 -7.77
N THR A 87 4.84 -9.02 -9.10
CA THR A 87 4.54 -10.20 -9.95
C THR A 87 5.65 -11.26 -9.93
N GLU A 88 6.87 -10.87 -9.56
CA GLU A 88 8.05 -11.75 -9.51
C GLU A 88 8.26 -12.38 -8.13
N ALA A 89 7.49 -11.96 -7.11
CA ALA A 89 7.47 -12.59 -5.81
C ALA A 89 6.67 -13.90 -5.88
N ALA A 90 7.35 -14.98 -6.29
CA ALA A 90 6.84 -16.35 -6.15
C ALA A 90 6.66 -16.75 -4.67
N GLU A 91 7.29 -16.02 -3.76
CA GLU A 91 7.15 -16.20 -2.32
C GLU A 91 5.86 -15.51 -1.81
N PRO A 92 5.05 -16.20 -1.00
CA PRO A 92 3.85 -15.62 -0.42
C PRO A 92 4.20 -14.39 0.42
N THR A 93 3.48 -13.28 0.20
CA THR A 93 3.62 -12.10 1.06
C THR A 93 3.22 -12.45 2.49
N GLU A 94 3.89 -11.85 3.47
CA GLU A 94 3.50 -11.98 4.88
C GLU A 94 2.01 -11.71 5.07
N ALA A 95 1.37 -12.53 5.91
CA ALA A 95 -0.07 -12.42 6.17
C ALA A 95 -0.39 -11.10 6.88
N VAL A 96 -1.29 -10.31 6.28
CA VAL A 96 -1.81 -9.09 6.89
C VAL A 96 -3.06 -9.43 7.68
N LEU A 97 -3.06 -9.12 8.97
CA LEU A 97 -4.20 -9.30 9.84
C LEU A 97 -5.03 -8.02 9.90
N VAL A 98 -6.31 -8.13 9.55
CA VAL A 98 -7.26 -7.02 9.59
C VAL A 98 -8.40 -7.36 10.55
N PRO A 99 -8.80 -6.48 11.48
CA PRO A 99 -9.93 -6.76 12.36
C PRO A 99 -11.19 -7.04 11.55
N ALA A 100 -11.87 -8.17 11.76
CA ALA A 100 -12.97 -8.63 10.91
C ALA A 100 -14.13 -7.63 10.77
N ARG A 101 -14.31 -6.76 11.77
CA ARG A 101 -15.27 -5.65 11.71
C ARG A 101 -15.02 -4.68 10.56
N VAL A 102 -13.77 -4.44 10.18
CA VAL A 102 -13.39 -3.48 9.11
C VAL A 102 -13.86 -3.98 7.74
N PRO A 103 -13.44 -5.17 7.25
CA PRO A 103 -13.94 -5.67 5.98
C PRO A 103 -15.45 -5.95 6.03
N ALA A 104 -16.03 -6.29 7.19
CA ALA A 104 -17.49 -6.40 7.34
C ALA A 104 -18.21 -5.05 7.11
N GLN A 105 -17.64 -3.93 7.57
CA GLN A 105 -18.17 -2.59 7.28
C GLN A 105 -18.02 -2.24 5.81
N VAL A 106 -16.88 -2.54 5.19
CA VAL A 106 -16.66 -2.29 3.75
C VAL A 106 -17.65 -3.10 2.90
N ALA A 107 -17.95 -4.35 3.29
CA ALA A 107 -18.91 -5.20 2.60
C ALA A 107 -20.36 -4.68 2.66
N GLN A 108 -20.70 -3.80 3.61
CA GLN A 108 -22.03 -3.16 3.67
C GLN A 108 -22.18 -2.02 2.66
N ALA A 109 -21.07 -1.43 2.20
CA ALA A 109 -21.05 -0.30 1.26
C ALA A 109 -20.10 -0.54 0.08
N PRO A 110 -20.28 -1.62 -0.72
CA PRO A 110 -19.34 -2.02 -1.77
C PRO A 110 -19.24 -1.00 -2.93
N GLY A 111 -20.17 -0.06 -3.05
CA GLY A 111 -20.20 0.96 -4.10
C GLY A 111 -19.44 2.27 -3.79
N HIS A 112 -18.91 2.45 -2.57
CA HIS A 112 -18.18 3.67 -2.18
C HIS A 112 -16.65 3.50 -2.18
N VAL A 113 -16.14 2.55 -2.95
CA VAL A 113 -14.69 2.33 -3.07
C VAL A 113 -14.04 3.62 -3.59
N HIS A 114 -13.12 4.16 -2.79
CA HIS A 114 -12.38 5.37 -3.12
C HIS A 114 -11.66 5.16 -4.45
N ARG A 115 -12.19 5.81 -5.50
CA ARG A 115 -11.50 5.89 -6.78
C ARG A 115 -10.22 6.68 -6.52
N PRO A 116 -9.02 6.11 -6.74
CA PRO A 116 -7.78 6.84 -6.49
C PRO A 116 -7.82 8.11 -7.34
N ASP A 117 -7.71 9.25 -6.65
CA ASP A 117 -7.71 10.59 -7.23
C ASP A 117 -6.50 10.72 -8.15
N ARG A 118 -6.69 10.41 -9.45
CA ARG A 118 -5.62 10.45 -10.46
C ARG A 118 -5.22 11.87 -10.85
N ASP A 119 -5.98 12.89 -10.46
CA ASP A 119 -5.87 14.24 -11.04
C ASP A 119 -5.66 15.38 -10.03
N ARG A 120 -5.23 15.09 -8.80
CA ARG A 120 -4.93 16.18 -7.84
C ARG A 120 -3.58 16.84 -8.13
N HIS A 121 -3.57 17.72 -9.14
CA HIS A 121 -2.59 18.80 -9.19
C HIS A 121 -2.69 19.64 -7.91
N PRO A 122 -1.56 20.11 -7.36
CA PRO A 122 -1.59 21.00 -6.21
C PRO A 122 -2.40 22.23 -6.61
N ARG A 123 -3.57 22.44 -6.00
CA ARG A 123 -4.27 23.71 -6.10
C ARG A 123 -3.30 24.75 -5.55
N ARG A 124 -2.71 25.55 -6.44
CA ARG A 124 -2.05 26.81 -6.09
C ARG A 124 -3.06 27.57 -5.24
N GLY A 125 -2.82 27.62 -3.94
CA GLY A 125 -3.51 28.56 -3.08
C GLY A 125 -3.19 29.95 -3.62
N THR A 126 -4.17 30.60 -4.23
CA THR A 126 -4.12 32.05 -4.38
C THR A 126 -4.26 32.60 -2.98
N VAL A 127 -3.12 32.87 -2.34
CA VAL A 127 -3.07 33.74 -1.16
C VAL A 127 -3.59 35.10 -1.62
N PRO A 128 -4.68 35.64 -1.05
CA PRO A 128 -5.08 36.99 -1.40
C PRO A 128 -3.97 37.96 -0.97
N ALA A 129 -3.39 38.62 -1.96
CA ALA A 129 -2.52 39.77 -1.75
C ALA A 129 -3.37 40.88 -1.13
N GLY A 130 -3.10 41.22 0.13
CA GLY A 130 -3.84 42.26 0.82
C GLY A 130 -3.21 42.64 2.15
N HIS A 131 -2.42 43.72 2.10
CA HIS A 131 -2.07 44.59 3.22
C HIS A 131 -0.84 44.21 4.06
N LEU A 132 0.34 44.48 3.50
CA LEU A 132 1.58 44.67 4.27
C LEU A 132 1.71 46.16 4.61
N GLU A 133 1.32 46.55 5.83
CA GLU A 133 1.64 47.87 6.35
C GLU A 133 3.14 48.01 6.60
N HIS A 134 3.60 49.21 6.24
CA HIS A 134 4.98 49.58 6.04
C HIS A 134 5.52 50.29 7.29
N ARG A 135 6.29 49.60 8.14
CA ARG A 135 7.23 50.21 9.11
C ARG A 135 8.41 49.26 9.24
N GLY A 136 9.60 49.49 8.71
CA GLY A 136 10.40 50.72 8.76
C GLY A 136 11.53 50.51 9.77
N ARG A 137 12.65 49.91 9.36
CA ARG A 137 13.97 50.11 10.00
C ARG A 137 15.14 49.58 9.16
N ARG A 138 15.80 50.56 8.52
CA ARG A 138 17.24 50.70 8.27
C ARG A 138 18.06 50.27 9.50
N ASP A 139 19.33 49.89 9.46
CA ASP A 139 20.38 49.66 8.45
C ASP A 139 21.50 48.92 9.21
N HIS A 140 22.40 48.27 8.48
CA HIS A 140 23.87 48.18 8.69
C HIS A 140 24.40 46.81 8.24
N HIS A 141 24.95 46.79 7.03
CA HIS A 141 26.40 46.85 6.79
C HIS A 141 27.13 45.61 7.34
N ARG A 142 27.60 44.73 6.44
CA ARG A 142 28.89 44.88 5.76
C ARG A 142 29.40 43.53 5.25
N HIS A 143 29.82 43.55 4.00
CA HIS A 143 30.83 42.74 3.30
C HIS A 143 31.38 41.45 3.93
N LEU A 144 31.51 40.40 3.10
CA LEU A 144 32.70 40.05 2.30
C LEU A 144 32.39 38.76 1.52
N ARG A 145 32.27 38.82 0.19
CA ARG A 145 33.32 38.46 -0.80
C ARG A 145 33.97 37.08 -0.63
N ARG A 146 33.60 36.14 -1.51
CA ARG A 146 34.46 35.31 -2.40
C ARG A 146 33.53 34.29 -3.10
N ARG A 147 33.26 34.35 -4.42
CA ARG A 147 34.10 33.92 -5.58
C ARG A 147 34.94 32.69 -5.24
N ALA A 148 35.03 31.62 -6.03
CA ALA A 148 34.47 31.15 -7.30
C ALA A 148 35.28 29.86 -7.60
N HIS A 149 34.88 29.09 -8.61
CA HIS A 149 35.67 28.01 -9.24
C HIS A 149 35.72 26.69 -8.42
N GLN A 150 35.62 25.50 -9.00
CA GLN A 150 35.66 25.09 -10.40
C GLN A 150 35.26 23.61 -10.51
N SER A 151 34.76 23.22 -11.69
CA SER A 151 35.04 21.98 -12.45
C SER A 151 35.37 20.68 -11.68
N GLY A 152 34.82 19.54 -12.03
CA GLY A 152 34.38 19.14 -13.36
C GLY A 152 34.05 17.66 -13.39
N GLN A 153 33.41 17.31 -14.50
CA GLN A 153 32.86 16.02 -14.91
C GLN A 153 33.86 14.83 -14.88
N PRO A 154 33.31 13.60 -14.94
CA PRO A 154 34.04 12.34 -14.84
C PRO A 154 34.62 11.92 -16.20
N PRO A 155 35.49 10.90 -16.25
CA PRO A 155 35.68 10.12 -17.46
C PRO A 155 35.07 8.71 -17.35
N ALA A 156 34.61 8.25 -18.51
CA ALA A 156 33.93 6.99 -18.77
C ALA A 156 34.85 5.91 -19.37
N HIS A 157 34.50 4.63 -19.11
CA HIS A 157 34.70 3.41 -19.95
C HIS A 157 36.17 2.97 -20.29
N PRO A 158 36.44 1.77 -20.89
CA PRO A 158 35.57 0.69 -21.41
C PRO A 158 36.00 -0.79 -21.13
N ALA A 159 35.09 -1.71 -21.46
CA ALA A 159 35.22 -3.03 -22.13
C ALA A 159 36.31 -4.07 -21.76
N ALA A 160 35.86 -5.31 -21.48
CA ALA A 160 36.41 -6.62 -21.89
C ALA A 160 35.76 -7.70 -20.98
N ARG A 161 35.43 -8.93 -21.37
CA ARG A 161 35.73 -9.76 -22.54
C ARG A 161 34.75 -10.93 -22.56
N ARG A 162 34.29 -11.29 -23.76
CA ARG A 162 33.76 -12.61 -24.13
C ARG A 162 34.74 -13.73 -23.74
N ARG A 163 34.22 -14.87 -23.25
CA ARG A 163 34.58 -16.29 -23.50
C ARG A 163 33.55 -17.14 -22.74
N ASP A 164 33.06 -18.31 -23.14
CA ASP A 164 33.18 -19.10 -24.35
C ASP A 164 32.04 -20.14 -24.31
N ARG A 165 31.64 -20.61 -25.49
CA ARG A 165 30.82 -21.80 -25.73
C ARG A 165 31.42 -23.03 -25.03
N GLN A 166 30.59 -23.90 -24.44
CA GLN A 166 30.15 -25.15 -25.08
C GLN A 166 29.23 -26.01 -24.16
N PRO A 167 28.38 -26.88 -24.75
CA PRO A 167 27.34 -27.64 -24.07
C PRO A 167 27.83 -29.01 -23.60
N ARG A 168 27.22 -29.57 -22.54
CA ARG A 168 27.33 -31.01 -22.22
C ARG A 168 25.96 -31.70 -22.21
N ARG A 169 26.01 -32.93 -22.74
CA ARG A 169 24.93 -33.79 -23.24
C ARG A 169 23.95 -34.28 -22.17
N PRO A 170 22.71 -34.64 -22.54
CA PRO A 170 21.82 -35.41 -21.68
C PRO A 170 22.25 -36.88 -21.63
N GLY A 171 22.44 -37.41 -20.42
CA GLY A 171 22.64 -38.83 -20.17
C GLY A 171 21.30 -39.54 -20.06
N GLU A 172 21.13 -40.56 -20.89
CA GLU A 172 20.07 -41.56 -20.81
C GLU A 172 20.20 -42.39 -19.53
N GLY A 173 19.06 -42.64 -18.87
CA GLY A 173 18.95 -43.58 -17.77
C GLY A 173 17.61 -44.31 -17.88
N ARG A 174 17.60 -45.41 -18.64
CA ARG A 174 16.54 -46.44 -18.57
C ARG A 174 16.56 -47.07 -17.17
N SER A 175 15.37 -47.39 -16.64
CA SER A 175 14.95 -48.73 -16.18
C SER A 175 14.01 -48.67 -14.97
N THR A 176 12.79 -49.16 -15.19
CA THR A 176 11.81 -49.80 -14.29
C THR A 176 12.48 -50.81 -13.31
N PRO A 177 11.84 -51.32 -12.22
CA PRO A 177 10.44 -51.81 -12.23
C PRO A 177 9.66 -51.88 -10.90
N THR A 178 8.41 -52.37 -11.08
CA THR A 178 7.47 -53.02 -10.13
C THR A 178 6.64 -52.14 -9.21
#